data_AF-A0A7V5S5H0-F1
#
_entry.id   AF-A0A7V5S5H0-F1
#
_cell.length_a   1.000
_cell.length_b   1.000
_cell.length_c   1.000
_cell.angle_alpha   90.00
_cell.angle_beta   90.00
_cell.angle_gamma   90.00
#
_symmetry.space_group_name_H-M   'P 1'
#
loop_
_entity.id
_entity.type
_entity.pdbx_description
1 polymer ?
#
loop_
_entity_poly.entity_id
_entity_poly.type
_entity_poly.pdbx_seq_one_letter_code
_entity_poly.pdbx_strand_id
1 'polypeptide(L)' 'MAHEAHFGRNFDSTKRLYKEDLMPGFLGIHLEPNQVGYLHILLPEKQKGEWELGCLISGHYEAGQKAKLVVK' A
#
# COMPACT_ATOMS: atom_id res chain seq x y z
N MET A 1 -3.08 8.03 -15.62
CA MET A 1 -1.81 7.94 -14.88
C MET A 1 -1.75 6.54 -14.30
N ALA A 2 -0.58 5.92 -14.21
CA ALA A 2 -0.45 4.65 -13.49
C ALA A 2 -0.78 4.84 -12.00
N HIS A 3 -1.19 3.77 -11.33
CA HIS A 3 -1.43 3.77 -9.90
C HIS A 3 -0.74 2.57 -9.26
N GLU A 4 -0.38 2.75 -7.99
CA GLU A 4 0.20 1.71 -7.18
C GLU A 4 -0.65 1.45 -5.94
N ALA A 5 -0.63 0.21 -5.47
CA ALA A 5 -1.20 -0.20 -4.20
C ALA A 5 -0.10 -0.86 -3.36
N HIS A 6 0.49 -0.09 -2.45
CA HIS A 6 1.42 -0.55 -1.42
C HIS A 6 0.68 -0.70 -0.10
N PHE A 7 1.12 -1.62 0.76
CA PHE A 7 0.43 -1.96 2.01
C PHE A 7 1.40 -1.92 3.19
N GLY A 8 1.22 -0.96 4.09
CA GLY A 8 2.13 -0.80 5.22
C GLY A 8 1.72 0.34 6.14
N ARG A 9 2.67 0.85 6.92
CA ARG A 9 2.49 2.03 7.77
C ARG A 9 3.79 2.80 7.94
N ASN A 10 3.68 4.00 8.49
CA ASN A 10 4.81 4.91 8.71
C ASN A 10 5.55 5.25 7.40
N PHE A 11 4.83 5.90 6.47
CA PHE A 11 5.35 6.30 5.16
C PHE A 11 6.64 7.13 5.25
N ASP A 12 7.65 6.76 4.46
CA ASP A 12 8.90 7.48 4.27
C ASP A 12 8.87 8.17 2.90
N SER A 13 8.67 9.49 2.90
CA SER A 13 8.59 10.30 1.69
C SER A 13 9.91 10.39 0.93
N THR A 14 11.05 10.15 1.59
CA THR A 14 12.37 10.21 0.95
C THR A 14 12.67 8.95 0.15
N LYS A 15 12.26 7.79 0.68
CA LYS A 15 12.45 6.47 0.04
C LYS A 15 11.26 6.03 -0.79
N ARG A 16 10.11 6.70 -0.64
CA ARG A 16 8.82 6.33 -1.24
C ARG A 16 8.41 4.89 -0.87
N LEU A 17 8.55 4.53 0.40
CA LEU A 17 8.21 3.22 0.95
C LEU A 17 7.56 3.36 2.32
N TYR A 18 6.87 2.33 2.77
CA TYR A 18 6.52 2.20 4.17
C TYR A 18 7.72 1.72 5.00
N LYS A 19 7.82 2.17 6.25
CA LYS A 19 8.85 1.66 7.18
C LYS A 19 8.51 0.28 7.72
N GLU A 20 7.22 -0.05 7.72
CA GLU A 20 6.70 -1.34 8.14
C GLU A 20 5.71 -1.86 7.10
N ASP A 21 6.03 -2.99 6.51
CA ASP A 21 5.20 -3.63 5.50
C ASP A 21 4.16 -4.55 6.14
N LEU A 22 2.92 -4.48 5.63
CA LEU A 22 1.87 -5.42 6.02
C LEU A 22 2.22 -6.86 5.59
N MET A 23 2.88 -6.99 4.44
CA MET A 23 3.28 -8.25 3.83
C MET A 23 4.79 -8.20 3.51
N PRO A 24 5.66 -8.60 4.45
CA PRO A 24 7.10 -8.60 4.21
C PRO A 24 7.47 -9.38 2.94
N GLY A 25 8.23 -8.75 2.04
CA GLY A 25 8.61 -9.33 0.74
C GLY A 25 7.61 -9.08 -0.40
N PHE A 26 6.47 -8.46 -0.13
CA PHE A 26 5.53 -7.98 -1.15
C PHE A 26 5.54 -6.46 -1.18
N LEU A 27 5.98 -5.88 -2.30
CA LEU A 27 6.12 -4.43 -2.43
C LEU A 27 4.78 -3.77 -2.74
N GLY A 28 4.06 -4.26 -3.75
CA GLY A 28 2.79 -3.69 -4.13
C GLY A 28 2.33 -4.15 -5.51
N ILE A 29 1.23 -3.58 -5.95
CA ILE A 29 0.70 -3.76 -7.31
C ILE A 29 0.89 -2.45 -8.07
N HIS A 30 1.38 -2.53 -9.29
CA HIS A 30 1.41 -1.42 -10.25
C HIS A 30 0.37 -1.69 -11.35
N LEU A 31 -0.49 -0.71 -11.60
CA LEU A 31 -1.54 -0.79 -12.62
C LEU A 31 -1.43 0.39 -13.57
N GLU A 32 -1.37 0.09 -14.86
CA GLU A 32 -1.48 1.08 -15.93
C GLU A 32 -2.93 1.57 -16.10
N PRO A 33 -3.16 2.70 -16.78
CA PRO A 33 -4.50 3.19 -17.05
C PRO A 33 -5.41 2.12 -17.68
N ASN A 34 -6.65 2.05 -17.19
CA ASN A 34 -7.68 1.08 -17.60
C ASN A 34 -7.42 -0.38 -17.22
N GLN A 35 -6.38 -0.69 -16.44
CA GLN A 35 -6.20 -2.02 -15.86
C GLN A 35 -6.98 -2.19 -14.55
N VAL A 36 -7.39 -3.42 -14.28
CA VAL A 36 -8.04 -3.83 -13.03
C VAL A 36 -7.24 -4.96 -12.43
N GLY A 37 -6.88 -4.82 -11.15
CA GLY A 37 -6.20 -5.86 -10.36
C GLY A 37 -7.10 -6.33 -9.22
N TYR A 38 -7.05 -7.63 -8.93
CA TYR A 38 -7.70 -8.22 -7.76
C TYR A 38 -6.62 -8.89 -6.90
N LEU A 39 -6.68 -8.65 -5.60
CA LEU A 39 -5.70 -9.17 -4.65
C LEU A 39 -6.42 -9.89 -3.51
N HIS A 40 -6.15 -11.18 -3.37
CA HIS A 40 -6.65 -12.02 -2.29
C HIS A 40 -5.46 -12.42 -1.43
N ILE A 41 -5.44 -11.98 -0.17
CA ILE A 41 -4.33 -12.22 0.75
C ILE A 41 -4.87 -12.88 2.00
N LEU A 42 -4.17 -13.92 2.45
CA LEU A 42 -4.33 -14.46 3.80
C LEU A 42 -3.24 -13.86 4.69
N LEU A 43 -3.64 -13.09 5.70
CA LEU A 43 -2.72 -12.47 6.65
C LEU A 43 -2.70 -13.29 7.95
N PRO A 44 -1.52 -13.51 8.57
CA PRO A 44 -1.43 -14.17 9.86
C PRO A 44 -1.93 -13.24 10.98
N GLU A 45 -2.41 -13.83 12.09
CA GLU A 45 -2.95 -13.11 13.26
C GLU A 45 -2.04 -11.97 13.77
N LYS A 46 -0.72 -12.14 13.71
CA LYS A 46 0.26 -11.12 14.11
C LYS A 46 0.16 -9.80 13.33
N GLN A 47 -0.48 -9.81 12.16
CA GLN A 47 -0.69 -8.62 11.32
C GLN A 47 -2.00 -7.90 11.61
N LYS A 48 -2.77 -8.31 12.63
CA LYS A 48 -3.93 -7.55 13.08
C LYS A 48 -3.54 -6.16 13.55
N GLY A 49 -4.38 -5.18 13.25
CA GLY A 49 -4.16 -3.79 13.61
C GLY A 49 -4.49 -2.81 12.49
N GLU A 50 -4.02 -1.58 12.69
CA GLU A 50 -4.19 -0.49 11.73
C GLU A 50 -3.00 -0.38 10.79
N TRP A 51 -3.33 -0.26 9.51
CA TRP A 51 -2.43 -0.19 8.38
C TRP A 51 -2.93 0.87 7.40
N GLU A 52 -2.17 1.08 6.35
CA GLU A 52 -2.49 1.99 5.26
C GLU A 52 -2.25 1.29 3.91
N LEU A 53 -3.13 1.58 2.97
CA LEU A 53 -2.93 1.36 1.55
C LEU A 53 -2.58 2.70 0.91
N GLY A 54 -1.49 2.78 0.16
CA GLY A 54 -1.05 4.04 -0.46
C GLY A 54 -0.48 3.86 -1.86
N CYS A 55 -0.73 4.86 -2.71
CA CYS A 55 -0.04 4.99 -4.00
C CYS A 55 1.25 5.80 -3.80
N LEU A 56 2.40 5.14 -3.97
CA LEU A 56 3.71 5.72 -3.67
C LEU A 56 4.40 6.31 -4.91
N ILE A 57 3.67 6.54 -6.00
CA ILE A 57 4.10 7.40 -7.10
C ILE A 57 4.19 8.85 -6.63
N SER A 58 5.32 9.52 -6.90
CA SER A 58 5.59 10.90 -6.45
C SER A 58 4.40 11.84 -6.69
N GLY A 59 3.94 12.50 -5.64
CA GLY A 59 2.80 13.43 -5.66
C GLY A 59 1.44 12.77 -5.44
N HIS A 60 1.27 11.46 -5.65
CA HIS A 60 -0.03 10.79 -5.49
C HIS A 60 -0.40 10.62 -4.01
N TYR A 61 0.54 10.12 -3.21
CA TYR A 61 0.37 9.97 -1.77
C TYR A 61 0.04 11.31 -1.10
N GLU A 62 0.77 12.35 -1.47
CA GLU A 62 0.58 13.73 -0.99
C GLU A 62 -0.76 14.32 -1.42
N ALA A 63 -1.23 13.97 -2.63
CA ALA A 63 -2.56 14.31 -3.12
C ALA A 63 -3.70 13.50 -2.47
N GLY A 64 -3.39 12.63 -1.50
CA GLY A 64 -4.38 11.88 -0.74
C GLY A 64 -4.76 10.53 -1.34
N GLN A 65 -3.99 9.99 -2.31
CA GLN A 65 -4.21 8.63 -2.82
C GLN A 65 -3.73 7.57 -1.82
N LYS A 66 -4.47 7.48 -0.72
CA LYS A 66 -4.23 6.57 0.40
C LYS A 66 -5.52 6.28 1.15
N ALA A 67 -5.58 5.13 1.80
CA ALA A 67 -6.74 4.68 2.55
C ALA A 67 -6.31 3.95 3.83
N LYS A 68 -7.08 4.11 4.91
CA LYS A 68 -6.91 3.31 6.12
C LYS A 68 -7.33 1.87 5.84
N LEU A 69 -6.50 0.92 6.26
CA LEU A 69 -6.77 -0.51 6.22
C LEU A 69 -6.76 -1.08 7.65
N VAL A 70 -7.80 -1.79 8.05
CA VAL A 70 -7.90 -2.40 9.38
C VAL A 70 -8.02 -3.90 9.23
N VAL A 71 -7.06 -4.63 9.79
CA VAL A 71 -7.05 -6.11 9.84
C VAL A 71 -7.52 -6.52 11.24
N LYS A 72 -8.61 -7.29 11.32
CA LYS A 72 -9.26 -7.71 12.57
C LYS A 72 -9.04 -9.18 12.87
#